data_AF-A0A847H472-F1
#
_entry.id   AF-A0A847H472-F1
#
_cell.length_a   1.000
_cell.length_b   1.000
_cell.length_c   1.000
_cell.angle_alpha   90.00
_cell.angle_beta   90.00
_cell.angle_gamma   90.00
#
_symmetry.space_group_name_H-M   'P 1'
#
loop_
_entity.id
_entity.type
_entity.pdbx_description
1 polymer ?
#
loop_
_entity_poly.entity_id
_entity_poly.type
_entity_poly.pdbx_seq_one_letter_code
_entity_poly.pdbx_strand_id
1 'polypeptide(L)' 'MKILEERNASIVGVACIVDRSQGYSGLDIKSLIQMDPSVYNPDDCPLCREGLPLEKPGSKAKVTRYII' A
#
# COMPACT_ATOMS: atom_id res chain seq x y z
N MET A 1 -3.45 -15.00 7.00
CA MET A 1 -4.05 -15.75 8.12
C MET A 1 -3.76 -17.25 8.04
N LYS A 2 -3.79 -17.84 6.83
CA LYS A 2 -3.44 -19.24 6.53
C LYS A 2 -2.37 -19.94 7.42
N ILE A 3 -1.18 -19.38 7.60
CA ILE A 3 -0.12 -20.01 8.43
C ILE A 3 -0.53 -20.14 9.91
N LEU A 4 -1.30 -19.18 10.43
CA LEU A 4 -1.80 -19.21 11.81
C LEU A 4 -2.90 -20.27 11.96
N GLU A 5 -3.79 -20.36 10.96
CA GLU A 5 -4.85 -21.37 10.90
C GLU A 5 -4.27 -22.79 10.85
N GLU A 6 -3.27 -23.03 10.01
CA GLU A 6 -2.55 -24.33 9.91
C GLU A 6 -1.88 -24.74 11.23
N ARG A 7 -1.58 -23.77 12.11
CA ARG A 7 -0.98 -24.00 13.42
C ARG A 7 -2.01 -24.01 14.55
N ASN A 8 -3.31 -24.05 14.22
CA ASN A 8 -4.43 -23.98 15.17
C ASN A 8 -4.34 -22.76 16.11
N ALA A 9 -3.80 -21.64 15.62
CA ALA A 9 -3.70 -20.42 16.41
C ALA A 9 -5.03 -19.65 16.39
N SER A 10 -5.44 -19.15 17.55
CA SER A 10 -6.62 -18.27 17.66
C SER A 10 -6.22 -16.84 17.30
N ILE A 11 -6.79 -16.31 16.22
CA ILE A 11 -6.57 -14.92 15.80
C ILE A 11 -7.48 -14.01 16.63
N VAL A 12 -6.89 -13.15 17.47
CA VAL A 12 -7.63 -12.24 18.35
C VAL A 12 -7.83 -10.84 17.79
N GLY A 13 -7.17 -10.49 16.68
CA GLY A 13 -7.33 -9.20 16.02
C GLY A 13 -6.29 -8.93 14.94
N VAL A 14 -6.50 -7.85 14.20
CA VAL A 14 -5.60 -7.32 13.17
C VAL A 14 -5.36 -5.84 13.47
N ALA A 15 -4.11 -5.38 13.44
CA ALA A 15 -3.77 -4.00 13.70
C ALA A 15 -2.63 -3.51 12.81
N CYS A 16 -2.62 -2.20 12.52
CA CYS A 16 -1.55 -1.54 11.80
C CYS A 16 -1.40 -0.08 12.26
N ILE A 17 -0.37 0.63 11.79
CA ILE A 17 -0.21 2.06 12.06
C ILE A 17 -1.10 2.87 11.10
N VAL A 18 -1.00 2.58 9.80
CA VAL A 18 -1.76 3.27 8.75
C VAL A 18 -2.62 2.25 8.01
N ASP A 19 -3.94 2.48 8.01
CA ASP A 19 -4.90 1.73 7.21
C ASP A 19 -5.24 2.51 5.93
N ARG A 20 -4.87 1.92 4.79
CA ARG A 20 -5.17 2.40 3.44
C ARG A 20 -6.20 1.54 2.72
N SER A 21 -6.83 0.60 3.42
CA SER A 21 -7.72 -0.39 2.83
C SER A 21 -9.10 0.16 2.51
N GLN A 22 -9.46 1.33 3.04
CA GLN A 22 -10.79 1.92 2.88
C GLN A 22 -11.92 0.96 3.32
N GLY A 23 -11.63 0.07 4.27
CA GLY A 23 -12.58 -0.95 4.71
C GLY A 23 -12.82 -2.10 3.73
N TYR A 24 -12.21 -2.08 2.53
CA TYR A 24 -12.36 -3.15 1.53
C TYR A 24 -11.56 -4.41 1.86
N SER A 25 -10.73 -4.39 2.90
CA SER A 25 -9.93 -5.56 3.30
C SER A 25 -10.78 -6.73 3.79
N GLY A 26 -12.03 -6.50 4.20
CA GLY A 26 -12.89 -7.50 4.84
C GLY A 26 -12.43 -7.90 6.23
N LEU A 27 -11.47 -7.17 6.81
CA LEU A 27 -10.90 -7.40 8.13
C LEU A 27 -11.28 -6.25 9.08
N ASP A 28 -11.57 -6.55 10.35
CA ASP A 28 -11.67 -5.54 11.41
C ASP A 28 -10.24 -5.11 11.83
N ILE A 29 -9.69 -4.13 11.12
CA ILE A 29 -8.35 -3.60 11.37
C ILE A 29 -8.43 -2.48 12.41
N LYS A 30 -7.65 -2.58 13.48
CA LYS A 30 -7.39 -1.46 14.41
C LYS A 30 -6.17 -0.69 13.94
N SER A 31 -6.37 0.52 13.44
CA SER A 31 -5.30 1.40 12.96
C SER A 31 -5.13 2.65 13.81
N LEU A 32 -3.92 3.22 13.85
CA LEU A 32 -3.70 4.54 14.44
C LEU A 32 -4.24 5.65 13.53
N ILE A 33 -4.09 5.51 12.21
CA ILE A 33 -4.55 6.47 11.21
C ILE A 33 -5.22 5.74 10.05
N GLN A 34 -6.37 6.26 9.61
CA GLN A 34 -6.98 5.88 8.34
C GLN A 34 -6.61 6.91 7.28
N MET A 35 -6.19 6.45 6.11
CA MET A 35 -5.73 7.31 5.02
C MET A 35 -6.34 6.84 3.70
N ASP A 36 -6.87 7.78 2.93
CA ASP A 36 -7.43 7.54 1.59
C ASP A 36 -6.53 8.11 0.49
N PRO A 37 -5.58 7.32 -0.04
CA PRO A 37 -4.77 7.75 -1.17
C PRO A 37 -5.57 7.65 -2.47
N SER A 38 -5.49 8.68 -3.31
CA SER A 38 -6.04 8.63 -4.66
C SER A 38 -5.36 7.53 -5.48
N VAL A 39 -6.16 6.61 -6.03
CA VAL A 39 -5.70 5.55 -6.92
C VAL A 39 -6.08 5.93 -8.35
N TYR A 40 -5.10 5.99 -9.23
CA TYR A 40 -5.29 6.33 -10.64
C TYR A 40 -5.02 5.10 -11.51
N ASN A 41 -5.81 4.95 -12.59
CA ASN A 41 -5.38 4.11 -13.70
C ASN A 41 -4.13 4.72 -14.34
N PRO A 42 -3.27 3.93 -14.99
CA PRO A 42 -2.09 4.46 -15.68
C PRO A 42 -2.43 5.60 -16.67
N ASP A 43 -3.52 5.45 -17.43
CA ASP A 43 -4.00 6.45 -18.40
C ASP A 43 -4.58 7.71 -17.73
N ASP A 44 -4.96 7.62 -16.45
CA ASP A 44 -5.57 8.69 -15.66
C ASP A 44 -4.62 9.36 -14.68
N CYS A 45 -3.39 8.84 -14.55
CA CYS A 45 -2.43 9.37 -13.60
C CYS A 45 -1.87 10.72 -14.11
N PRO A 46 -2.01 11.82 -13.34
CA PRO A 46 -1.51 13.13 -13.74
C PRO A 46 0.01 13.13 -13.97
N LEU A 47 0.76 12.45 -13.10
CA LEU A 47 2.22 12.35 -13.22
C LEU A 47 2.66 11.50 -14.42
N CYS A 48 1.90 10.46 -14.78
CA CYS A 48 2.20 9.65 -15.96
C CYS A 48 1.97 10.43 -17.26
N ARG A 49 0.88 11.22 -17.32
CA ARG A 49 0.58 12.07 -18.48
C ARG A 49 1.62 13.16 -18.72
N GLU A 50 2.25 13.65 -17.65
CA GLU A 50 3.32 14.65 -17.74
C GLU A 50 4.66 14.06 -18.24
N GLY A 51 4.83 12.73 -18.25
CA GLY A 51 6.04 12.07 -18.77
C GLY A 51 7.32 12.41 -17.99
N LEU A 52 7.18 12.82 -16.73
CA LEU A 52 8.32 13.25 -15.92
C LEU A 52 9.20 12.05 -15.49
N PRO A 53 10.53 12.23 -15.43
CA PRO A 53 11.42 11.18 -14.93
C PRO A 53 11.14 10.91 -13.45
N LEU A 54 10.77 9.67 -13.13
CA LEU A 54 10.50 9.28 -11.75
C LEU A 54 11.79 8.95 -11.01
N GLU A 55 11.89 9.48 -9.80
CA GLU A 55 12.90 9.08 -8.82
C GLU A 55 12.28 8.12 -7.81
N LYS A 56 12.99 7.02 -7.52
CA LYS A 56 12.61 6.12 -6.44
C LYS A 56 13.27 6.58 -5.13
N PRO A 57 12.55 7.22 -4.20
CA PRO A 57 13.12 7.60 -2.92
C PRO A 57 13.42 6.35 -2.08
N GLY A 58 14.60 6.31 -1.46
CA GLY A 58 14.97 5.24 -0.52
C GLY A 58 16.48 5.11 -0.31
N SER A 59 16.85 4.51 0.83
CA SER A 59 18.26 4.32 1.22
C SER A 59 19.04 3.39 0.28
N LYS A 60 18.35 2.55 -0.49
CA LYS A 60 18.94 1.76 -1.58
C LYS A 60 18.92 2.61 -2.86
N ALA A 61 19.77 3.63 -2.89
CA ALA A 61 19.96 4.52 -4.03
C ALA A 61 20.68 3.78 -5.17
N LYS A 62 19.96 2.95 -5.92
CA LYS A 62 20.22 2.89 -7.37
C LYS A 62 19.31 3.93 -7.97
N VAL A 63 19.88 5.05 -8.41
CA VAL A 63 19.17 6.08 -9.16
C VAL A 63 18.79 5.47 -10.51
N THR A 64 17.71 4.69 -10.52
CA THR A 64 17.10 4.22 -11.75
C THR A 64 16.05 5.26 -12.10
N ARG A 65 16.41 6.17 -13.01
CA ARG A 65 15.43 7.04 -13.65
C ARG A 65 14.55 6.17 -14.52
N TYR A 66 13.29 6.01 -14.14
CA TYR A 66 12.30 5.40 -15.02
C TYR A 66 11.80 6.52 -15.96
N ILE A 67 11.87 6.26 -17.26
CA ILE A 67 11.16 7.03 -18.27
C ILE A 67 9.81 6.32 -18.41
N ILE A 68 8.72 7.05 -18.18
CA ILE A 68 7.35 6.55 -18.40
C ILE A 68 7.05 6.64 -19.89
#